data_AF-A0A820AXB8-F1
#
_entry.id   AF-A0A820AXB8-F1
#
_cell.length_a   1.000
_cell.length_b   1.000
_cell.length_c   1.000
_cell.angle_alpha   90.00
_cell.angle_beta   90.00
_cell.angle_gamma   90.00
#
_symmetry.space_group_name_H-M   'P 1'
#
loop_
_entity.id
_entity.type
_entity.pdbx_description
1 polymer ?
#
loop_
_entity_poly.entity_id
_entity_poly.type
_entity_poly.pdbx_seq_one_letter_code
_entity_poly.pdbx_strand_id
1 'polypeptide(L)'
;MSTTSDRTTIDHLNDTVLHEDDLTEQAKNQFGYHSDILRTFESYRQSVLRHDYITPVGRNFFLSELHTLHTNCKRVLNYAVEHNEVFNQNLPTIGPLIICGLART
;
A
#
# COMPACT_ATOMS: atom_id res chain seq x y z
N MET A 1 -20.07 15.29 -29.08
CA MET A 1 -18.68 15.66 -28.77
C MET A 1 -18.62 16.08 -27.31
N SER A 2 -18.27 15.15 -26.42
CA SER A 2 -17.99 15.42 -24.99
C SER A 2 -16.79 14.56 -24.61
N THR A 3 -15.59 15.12 -24.67
CA THR A 3 -14.33 14.39 -24.39
C THR A 3 -13.40 15.16 -23.45
N THR A 4 -13.84 16.29 -22.91
CA THR A 4 -13.03 17.14 -22.02
C THR A 4 -13.22 16.85 -20.53
N SER A 5 -14.36 16.28 -20.11
CA SER A 5 -14.62 15.99 -18.69
C SER A 5 -13.93 14.71 -18.18
N ASP A 6 -13.65 13.74 -19.04
CA ASP A 6 -13.04 12.46 -18.61
C ASP A 6 -11.52 12.55 -18.47
N ARG A 7 -10.87 13.52 -19.13
CA ARG A 7 -9.40 13.66 -19.09
C ARG A 7 -8.88 14.19 -17.76
N THR A 8 -9.57 15.16 -17.15
CA THR A 8 -9.16 15.76 -15.87
C THR A 8 -9.21 14.77 -14.70
N THR A 9 -10.15 13.82 -14.71
CA THR A 9 -10.23 12.80 -13.63
C THR A 9 -9.11 11.76 -13.73
N ILE A 10 -8.68 11.42 -14.96
CA ILE A 10 -7.59 10.48 -15.20
C ILE A 10 -6.24 11.08 -14.80
N ASP A 11 -6.02 12.38 -15.07
CA ASP A 11 -4.78 13.06 -14.68
C ASP A 11 -4.65 13.17 -13.15
N HIS A 12 -5.74 13.42 -12.41
CA HIS A 12 -5.73 13.41 -10.93
C HIS A 12 -5.62 12.01 -10.30
N LEU A 13 -5.88 10.93 -11.04
CA LEU A 13 -5.71 9.55 -10.56
C LEU A 13 -4.26 9.07 -10.64
N ASN A 14 -3.49 9.63 -11.57
CA ASN A 14 -2.04 9.45 -11.65
C ASN A 14 -1.30 10.14 -10.49
N ASP A 15 -1.93 11.11 -9.82
CA ASP A 15 -1.42 11.82 -8.63
C ASP A 15 -1.53 10.99 -7.33
N THR A 16 -1.83 9.70 -7.41
CA THR A 16 -1.59 8.78 -6.30
C THR A 16 -0.08 8.62 -6.13
N VAL A 17 0.59 9.65 -5.62
CA VAL A 17 2.04 9.67 -5.53
C VAL A 17 2.45 8.81 -4.33
N LEU A 18 2.98 7.63 -4.64
CA LEU A 18 3.59 6.73 -3.68
C LEU A 18 4.98 7.30 -3.33
N HIS A 19 5.02 8.33 -2.50
CA HIS A 19 6.29 8.97 -2.11
C HIS A 19 7.02 8.14 -1.04
N GLU A 20 8.30 7.92 -1.29
CA GLU A 20 9.27 7.32 -0.37
C GLU A 20 9.60 8.26 0.81
N ASP A 21 9.37 9.56 0.63
CA ASP A 21 9.62 10.63 1.62
C ASP A 21 8.70 10.58 2.84
N ASP A 22 7.67 9.72 2.82
CA ASP A 22 6.70 9.62 3.91
C ASP A 22 7.11 8.62 5.03
N LEU A 23 8.21 7.88 4.85
CA LEU A 23 8.82 7.05 5.88
C LEU A 23 9.91 7.83 6.61
N THR A 24 9.95 7.77 7.93
CA THR A 24 11.06 8.39 8.69
C THR A 24 12.38 7.68 8.37
N GLU A 25 13.50 8.40 8.39
CA GLU A 25 14.83 7.79 8.19
C GLU A 25 15.10 6.67 9.20
N GLN A 26 14.56 6.80 10.42
CA GLN A 26 14.60 5.75 11.43
C GLN A 26 13.81 4.51 11.00
N ALA A 27 12.61 4.67 10.41
CA ALA A 27 11.82 3.57 9.86
C ALA A 27 12.52 2.90 8.67
N LYS A 28 13.13 3.67 7.76
CA LYS A 28 13.89 3.13 6.63
C LYS A 28 15.09 2.28 7.11
N ASN A 29 15.79 2.76 8.14
CA ASN A 29 16.93 2.06 8.74
C ASN A 29 16.51 0.82 9.55
N GLN A 30 15.41 0.89 10.29
CA GLN A 30 14.90 -0.20 11.12
C GLN A 30 14.27 -1.32 10.26
N PHE A 31 13.50 -0.95 9.25
CA PHE A 31 12.86 -1.88 8.32
C PHE A 31 13.63 -1.87 7.00
N GLY A 32 14.72 -2.64 6.95
CA GLY A 32 15.59 -2.77 5.77
C GLY A 32 14.91 -3.32 4.50
N TYR A 33 13.62 -3.66 4.56
CA TYR A 33 12.77 -4.10 3.45
C TYR A 33 11.75 -3.03 2.99
N HIS A 34 11.87 -1.77 3.44
CA HIS A 34 10.95 -0.69 3.03
C HIS A 34 10.96 -0.46 1.50
N SER A 35 12.13 -0.61 0.86
CA SER A 35 12.28 -0.50 -0.59
C SER A 35 11.53 -1.61 -1.33
N ASP A 36 11.51 -2.84 -0.79
CA ASP A 36 10.74 -3.96 -1.33
C ASP A 36 9.23 -3.73 -1.18
N ILE A 37 8.79 -3.11 -0.07
CA ILE A 37 7.40 -2.69 0.14
C ILE A 37 7.00 -1.67 -0.93
N LEU A 38 7.77 -0.60 -1.10
CA LEU A 38 7.50 0.45 -2.09
C LEU A 38 7.48 -0.11 -3.51
N ARG A 39 8.45 -0.99 -3.85
CA ARG A 39 8.50 -1.69 -5.13
C ARG A 39 7.25 -2.53 -5.37
N THR A 40 6.71 -3.17 -4.34
CA THR A 40 5.50 -3.99 -4.43
C THR A 40 4.27 -3.13 -4.72
N PHE A 41 4.12 -2.00 -4.01
CA PHE A 41 3.04 -1.04 -4.25
C PHE A 41 3.10 -0.49 -5.69
N GLU A 42 4.27 -0.08 -6.16
CA GLU A 42 4.43 0.42 -7.53
C GLU A 42 4.19 -0.67 -8.58
N SER A 43 4.65 -1.91 -8.34
CA SER A 43 4.39 -3.03 -9.25
C SER A 43 2.89 -3.31 -9.39
N TYR A 44 2.14 -3.23 -8.29
CA TYR A 44 0.69 -3.39 -8.32
C TYR A 44 0.00 -2.22 -9.04
N ARG A 45 0.43 -0.98 -8.79
CA ARG A 45 -0.05 0.21 -9.52
C ARG A 45 0.14 0.05 -11.03
N GLN A 46 1.34 -0.35 -11.46
CA GLN A 46 1.63 -0.59 -12.88
C GLN A 46 0.75 -1.70 -13.47
N SER A 47 0.49 -2.77 -12.72
CA SER A 47 -0.43 -3.83 -13.15
C SER A 47 -1.83 -3.30 -13.41
N VAL A 48 -2.39 -2.51 -12.49
CA VAL A 48 -3.72 -1.89 -12.61
C VAL A 48 -3.78 -0.90 -13.79
N LEU A 49 -2.73 -0.10 -13.98
CA LEU A 49 -2.66 0.90 -15.05
C LEU A 49 -2.56 0.26 -16.44
N ARG A 50 -1.80 -0.84 -16.57
CA ARG A 50 -1.56 -1.54 -17.84
C ARG A 50 -2.65 -2.55 -18.21
N HIS A 51 -3.62 -2.79 -17.32
CA HIS A 51 -4.66 -3.78 -17.57
C HIS A 51 -5.78 -3.19 -18.44
N ASP A 52 -5.85 -3.64 -19.69
CA ASP A 52 -6.79 -3.13 -20.69
C ASP A 52 -8.26 -3.43 -20.35
N TYR A 53 -8.53 -4.54 -19.65
CA TYR A 53 -9.90 -4.94 -19.30
C TYR A 53 -10.46 -4.26 -18.04
N ILE A 54 -9.68 -3.41 -17.35
CA ILE A 54 -10.18 -2.67 -16.18
C ILE A 54 -10.89 -1.41 -16.66
N THR A 55 -12.16 -1.28 -16.28
CA THR A 55 -12.96 -0.08 -16.57
C THR A 55 -12.36 1.14 -15.88
N PRO A 56 -12.59 2.36 -16.38
CA PRO A 56 -12.11 3.57 -15.70
C PRO A 56 -12.51 3.66 -14.22
N VAL A 57 -13.76 3.28 -13.91
CA VAL A 57 -14.26 3.24 -12.52
C VAL A 57 -13.55 2.17 -11.70
N GLY A 58 -13.33 0.97 -12.25
CA GLY A 58 -12.58 -0.08 -11.57
C GLY A 58 -11.12 0.32 -11.31
N ARG A 59 -10.49 1.00 -12.26
CA ARG A 59 -9.12 1.50 -12.12
C ARG A 59 -9.03 2.51 -10.98
N ASN A 60 -9.99 3.43 -10.89
CA ASN A 60 -10.09 4.37 -9.78
C ASN A 60 -10.23 3.64 -8.44
N PHE A 61 -11.17 2.71 -8.35
CA PHE A 61 -11.38 1.90 -7.14
C PHE A 61 -10.09 1.22 -6.67
N PHE A 62 -9.38 0.51 -7.56
CA PHE A 62 -8.15 -0.18 -7.20
C PHE A 62 -7.02 0.77 -6.80
N LEU A 63 -6.85 1.90 -7.48
CA LEU A 63 -5.82 2.89 -7.13
C LEU A 63 -6.12 3.58 -5.79
N SER A 64 -7.39 3.86 -5.49
CA SER A 64 -7.83 4.42 -4.21
C SER A 64 -7.60 3.45 -3.05
N GLU A 65 -7.94 2.16 -3.23
CA GLU A 65 -7.63 1.10 -2.27
C GLU A 65 -6.12 0.97 -2.05
N LEU A 66 -5.34 1.01 -3.14
CA LEU A 66 -3.87 0.95 -3.07
C LEU A 66 -3.29 2.11 -2.26
N HIS A 67 -3.79 3.32 -2.47
CA HIS A 67 -3.39 4.50 -1.71
C HIS A 67 -3.68 4.34 -0.21
N THR A 68 -4.85 3.81 0.13
CA THR A 68 -5.26 3.56 1.52
C THR A 68 -4.35 2.52 2.18
N LEU A 69 -4.07 1.41 1.49
CA LEU A 69 -3.15 0.37 1.97
C LEU A 69 -1.74 0.91 2.16
N HIS A 70 -1.22 1.67 1.20
CA HIS A 70 0.09 2.30 1.29
C HIS A 70 0.17 3.26 2.48
N THR A 71 -0.84 4.12 2.66
CA THR A 71 -0.93 5.06 3.77
C THR A 71 -0.94 4.34 5.12
N ASN A 72 -1.74 3.28 5.27
CA ASN A 72 -1.80 2.51 6.50
C ASN A 72 -0.48 1.77 6.78
N CYS A 73 0.17 1.22 5.75
CA CYS A 73 1.48 0.59 5.88
C CYS A 73 2.51 1.57 6.45
N LYS A 74 2.62 2.77 5.86
CA LYS A 74 3.51 3.83 6.36
C LYS A 74 3.23 4.20 7.81
N ARG A 75 1.95 4.37 8.18
CA ARG A 75 1.55 4.69 9.55
C ARG A 75 2.01 3.63 10.54
N VAL A 76 1.84 2.34 10.20
CA VAL A 76 2.27 1.24 11.06
C VAL A 76 3.79 1.20 11.20
N LEU A 77 4.54 1.38 10.10
CA LEU A 77 6.00 1.36 10.13
C LEU A 77 6.58 2.54 10.94
N ASN A 78 6.04 3.75 10.75
CA ASN A 78 6.48 4.90 11.54
C ASN A 78 6.12 4.72 13.02
N TYR A 79 4.89 4.30 13.33
CA TYR A 79 4.46 4.01 14.71
C TYR A 79 5.36 2.95 15.38
N ALA A 80 5.71 1.91 14.63
CA ALA A 80 6.53 0.82 15.14
C ALA A 80 7.93 1.26 15.58
N VAL A 81 8.50 2.25 14.89
CA VAL A 81 9.79 2.85 15.25
C VAL A 81 9.67 3.78 16.44
N GLU A 82 8.61 4.59 16.48
CA GLU A 82 8.33 5.50 17.59
C GLU A 82 8.05 4.74 18.90
N HIS A 83 7.48 3.54 18.79
CA HIS A 83 7.05 2.71 19.92
C HIS A 83 7.74 1.34 19.95
N ASN A 84 9.08 1.35 19.96
CA ASN A 84 9.88 0.13 19.99
C ASN A 84 9.59 -0.78 21.20
N GLU A 85 9.02 -0.25 22.29
CA GLU A 85 8.54 -1.02 23.43
C GLU A 85 7.51 -2.09 23.03
N VAL A 86 6.71 -1.86 21.98
CA VAL A 86 5.70 -2.82 21.50
C VAL A 86 6.35 -4.08 20.93
N PHE A 87 7.50 -3.96 20.27
CA PHE A 87 8.25 -5.11 19.73
C PHE A 87 9.05 -5.85 20.79
N ASN A 88 9.43 -5.14 21.85
CA ASN A 88 10.19 -5.71 22.96
C ASN A 88 9.31 -6.39 24.02
N GLN A 89 7.98 -6.36 23.86
CA GLN A 89 7.08 -7.15 24.69
C GLN A 89 7.31 -8.64 24.38
N ASN A 90 7.61 -9.41 25.43
CA ASN A 90 7.70 -10.87 25.31
C ASN A 90 6.40 -11.40 24.71
N LEU A 91 6.50 -12.00 23.53
CA LEU A 91 5.37 -12.67 22.90
C LEU A 91 4.87 -13.78 23.84
N PRO A 92 3.55 -14.03 23.88
CA PRO A 92 3.00 -15.14 24.64
C PRO A 92 3.66 -16.46 24.20
N THR A 93 3.88 -17.37 25.15
CA THR A 93 4.52 -18.68 24.91
C THR A 93 3.77 -19.57 23.91
N ILE A 94 2.50 -19.24 23.64
CA ILE A 94 1.66 -19.91 22.64
C ILE A 94 1.65 -19.05 21.38
N GLY A 95 2.15 -19.62 20.28
CA GLY A 95 2.19 -18.96 18.97
C GLY A 95 0.80 -18.69 18.37
N PRO A 96 0.72 -17.88 17.31
CA PRO A 96 -0.55 -17.50 16.71
C PRO A 96 -1.24 -18.71 16.04
N LEU A 97 -2.56 -18.83 16.23
CA LEU A 97 -3.39 -19.71 15.41
C LEU A 97 -3.66 -19.02 14.06
N ILE A 98 -3.19 -19.61 12.97
CA ILE A 98 -3.41 -19.12 11.62
C ILE A 98 -4.44 -20.03 10.93
N ILE A 99 -5.56 -19.45 10.48
CA ILE A 99 -6.54 -20.15 9.66
C ILE A 99 -6.18 -19.91 8.20
N CYS A 100 -5.92 -20.97 7.46
CA CYS A 100 -5.57 -20.93 6.05
C CYS A 100 -6.34 -22.00 5.27
N GLY A 101 -6.51 -21.75 3.97
CA GLY A 101 -7.32 -22.57 3.07
C GLY A 101 -7.55 -21.86 1.75
N LEU A 102 -8.25 -22.51 0.83
CA LEU A 102 -8.72 -21.84 -0.37
C LEU A 102 -9.95 -20.98 -0.02
N ALA A 103 -10.21 -19.95 -0.81
CA ALA A 103 -11.51 -19.29 -0.71
C ALA A 103 -12.61 -20.34 -0.90
N ARG A 104 -13.56 -20.41 0.05
CA ARG A 104 -14.65 -21.41 0.11
C ARG A 104 -14.27 -22.81 0.64
N THR A 105 -13.23 -22.96 1.46
CA THR A 105 -12.92 -24.17 2.26
C THR A 105 -12.91 -23.84 3.75
#